data_AF-A0A940I8Q2-F1
#
_entry.id   AF-A0A940I8Q2-F1
#
_cell.length_a   1.000
_cell.length_b   1.000
_cell.length_c   1.000
_cell.angle_alpha   90.00
_cell.angle_beta   90.00
_cell.angle_gamma   90.00
#
_symmetry.space_group_name_H-M   'P 1'
#
loop_
_entity.id
_entity.type
_entity.pdbx_description
1 polymer ?
#
loop_
_entity_poly.entity_id
_entity_poly.type
_entity_poly.pdbx_seq_one_letter_code
_entity_poly.pdbx_strand_id
1 'polypeptide(L)' 'MMFFGWLIFLVLIVFLIKPEYIRNFFANRESAEKASGAEKILKERYAKGEIDEEEYLKMLKTLRGGD' A
#
# COMPACT_ATOMS: atom_id res chain seq x y z
N MET A 1 30.36 -4.65 -22.52
CA MET A 1 29.27 -5.64 -22.39
C MET A 1 29.62 -6.75 -21.37
N MET A 2 30.18 -6.42 -20.20
CA MET A 2 30.52 -7.43 -19.14
C MET A 2 30.28 -6.92 -17.71
N PHE A 3 29.98 -5.63 -17.52
CA PHE A 3 29.75 -5.04 -16.18
C PHE A 3 28.31 -5.19 -15.67
N PHE A 4 27.32 -5.31 -16.57
CA PHE A 4 25.91 -5.43 -16.18
C PHE A 4 25.58 -6.77 -15.50
N GLY A 5 26.29 -7.85 -15.84
CA GLY A 5 26.08 -9.16 -15.21
C GLY A 5 26.44 -9.17 -13.72
N TRP A 6 27.53 -8.48 -13.35
CA TRP A 6 27.95 -8.37 -11.95
C TRP A 6 26.97 -7.53 -11.12
N LEU A 7 26.41 -6.47 -11.72
CA LEU A 7 25.40 -5.64 -11.05
C LEU A 7 24.13 -6.43 -10.70
N ILE A 8 23.64 -7.26 -11.62
CA ILE A 8 22.49 -8.15 -11.38
C ILE A 8 22.79 -9.16 -10.27
N PHE A 9 24.00 -9.73 -10.27
CA PHE A 9 24.43 -10.69 -9.26
C PHE A 9 24.52 -10.07 -7.86
N LEU A 10 25.00 -8.82 -7.77
CA LEU A 10 25.06 -8.05 -6.54
C LEU A 10 23.67 -7.79 -5.96
N VAL A 11 22.71 -7.38 -6.80
CA VAL A 11 21.31 -7.17 -6.39
C VAL A 11 20.72 -8.47 -5.85
N LEU A 12 20.99 -9.60 -6.51
CA LEU A 12 20.46 -10.91 -6.13
C LEU A 12 21.03 -11.40 -4.78
N ILE A 13 22.31 -11.16 -4.52
CA ILE A 13 22.95 -11.44 -3.22
C ILE A 13 22.30 -10.63 -2.09
N VAL A 14 22.11 -9.33 -2.29
CA VAL A 14 21.49 -8.46 -1.28
C VAL A 14 20.05 -8.88 -1.02
N PHE A 15 19.33 -9.29 -2.05
CA PHE A 15 17.96 -9.81 -1.97
C PHE A 15 17.86 -11.10 -1.11
N LEU A 16 18.86 -11.98 -1.21
CA LEU A 16 18.88 -13.26 -0.49
C LEU A 16 19.19 -13.10 1.02
N ILE A 17 20.06 -12.15 1.38
CA ILE A 17 20.51 -11.95 2.77
C ILE A 17 19.42 -11.25 3.60
N LYS A 18 18.58 -10.44 2.96
CA LYS A 18 17.57 -9.62 3.66
C LYS A 18 16.18 -9.77 3.00
N PRO A 19 15.53 -10.94 3.12
CA PRO A 19 14.17 -11.14 2.62
C PRO A 19 13.17 -10.17 3.26
N GLU A 20 13.50 -9.63 4.44
CA GLU A 20 12.73 -8.63 5.16
C GLU A 20 12.59 -7.31 4.40
N TYR A 21 13.58 -6.84 3.63
CA TYR A 21 13.43 -5.62 2.83
C TYR A 21 12.34 -5.77 1.77
N ILE A 22 12.25 -6.97 1.20
CA ILE A 22 11.28 -7.29 0.15
C ILE A 22 9.90 -7.45 0.78
N ARG A 23 9.82 -8.21 1.88
CA ARG A 23 8.57 -8.34 2.63
C ARG A 23 8.04 -6.99 3.09
N ASN A 24 8.88 -6.09 3.58
CA ASN A 24 8.45 -4.77 4.02
C ASN A 24 8.04 -3.87 2.84
N PHE A 25 8.73 -3.96 1.69
CA PHE A 25 8.36 -3.21 0.49
C PHE A 25 7.03 -3.70 -0.13
N PHE A 26 6.80 -5.01 -0.19
CA PHE A 26 5.55 -5.59 -0.65
C PHE A 26 4.41 -5.39 0.36
N ALA A 27 4.66 -5.50 1.67
CA ALA A 27 3.67 -5.22 2.71
C ALA A 27 3.20 -3.76 2.70
N ASN A 28 4.10 -2.80 2.43
CA ASN A 28 3.73 -1.39 2.28
C ASN A 28 2.87 -1.15 1.03
N ARG A 29 3.16 -1.83 -0.08
CA ARG A 29 2.34 -1.75 -1.30
C ARG A 29 0.96 -2.36 -1.12
N GLU A 30 0.89 -3.55 -0.51
CA GLU A 30 -0.39 -4.22 -0.25
C GLU A 30 -1.27 -3.39 0.70
N SER A 31 -0.67 -2.76 1.71
CA SER A 31 -1.39 -1.87 2.63
C SER A 31 -1.88 -0.60 1.93
N ALA A 32 -1.06 0.01 1.06
CA ALA A 32 -1.46 1.19 0.28
C ALA A 32 -2.57 0.87 -0.74
N GLU A 33 -2.50 -0.30 -1.39
CA GLU A 33 -3.52 -0.75 -2.34
C GLU A 33 -4.85 -1.05 -1.62
N LYS A 34 -4.81 -1.75 -0.47
CA LYS A 34 -5.97 -2.00 0.39
C LYS A 34 -6.60 -0.70 0.91
N ALA A 35 -5.79 0.29 1.30
CA ALA A 35 -6.29 1.60 1.72
C ALA A 35 -7.07 2.30 0.58
N SER A 36 -6.54 2.28 -0.65
CA SER A 36 -7.26 2.85 -1.80
C SER A 36 -8.59 2.14 -2.11
N GLY A 37 -8.64 0.82 -1.89
CA GLY A 37 -9.86 0.03 -2.06
C GLY A 37 -10.93 0.38 -1.02
N ALA A 38 -10.53 0.54 0.23
CA ALA A 38 -11.42 0.91 1.33
C ALA A 38 -12.02 2.31 1.14
N GLU A 39 -11.21 3.29 0.71
CA GLU A 39 -11.69 4.64 0.41
C GLU A 39 -12.71 4.65 -0.72
N LYS A 40 -12.49 3.85 -1.77
CA LYS A 40 -13.41 3.74 -2.90
C LYS A 40 -14.76 3.17 -2.49
N ILE A 41 -14.77 2.13 -1.65
CA ILE A 41 -15.99 1.56 -1.09
C ILE A 41 -16.72 2.60 -0.24
N LEU A 42 -16.01 3.33 0.62
CA LEU A 42 -16.59 4.36 1.47
C LEU A 42 -17.28 5.46 0.64
N LYS A 43 -16.63 5.92 -0.43
CA LYS A 43 -17.19 6.90 -1.36
C LYS A 43 -18.44 6.40 -2.08
N GLU A 44 -18.45 5.13 -2.49
CA GLU A 44 -19.62 4.52 -3.12
C GLU A 44 -20.82 4.46 -2.16
N ARG A 45 -20.60 4.16 -0.87
CA ARG A 45 -21.66 4.14 0.15
C ARG A 45 -22.24 5.53 0.40
N TYR A 46 -21.38 6.55 0.50
CA TYR A 46 -21.81 7.93 0.62
C TYR A 46 -22.63 8.38 -0.60
N ALA A 47 -22.17 8.06 -1.82
CA ALA A 47 -22.89 8.40 -3.04
C ALA A 47 -24.27 7.71 -3.16
N LYS A 48 -24.42 6.53 -2.55
CA LYS A 48 -25.71 5.83 -2.44
C LYS A 48 -26.61 6.38 -1.32
N GLY A 49 -26.09 7.24 -0.45
CA GLY A 49 -26.80 7.72 0.74
C GLY A 49 -26.94 6.67 1.84
N GLU A 50 -26.09 5.64 1.85
CA GLU A 50 -26.07 4.61 2.90
C GLU A 50 -25.41 5.11 4.20
N ILE A 51 -24.62 6.17 4.11
CA ILE A 51 -23.95 6.84 5.22
C ILE A 51 -24.10 8.36 5.06
N ASP A 52 -24.10 9.08 6.18
CA ASP A 52 -24.12 10.55 6.16
C ASP A 52 -22.71 11.15 5.95
N GLU A 53 -22.65 12.48 5.80
CA GLU A 53 -21.41 13.21 5.60
C GLU A 53 -20.46 13.13 6.81
N GLU A 54 -21.01 13.15 8.03
CA GLU A 54 -20.25 13.10 9.28
C GLU A 54 -19.58 11.72 9.46
N GLU A 55 -20.32 10.65 9.22
CA GLU A 55 -19.82 9.28 9.17
C GLU A 55 -18.75 9.10 8.10
N TYR A 56 -19.00 9.62 6.89
CA TYR A 56 -18.05 9.57 5.79
C TYR A 56 -16.72 10.23 6.17
N LEU A 57 -16.75 11.45 6.73
CA LEU A 57 -15.56 12.19 7.12
C LEU A 57 -14.78 11.49 8.24
N LYS A 58 -15.50 10.94 9.23
CA LYS A 58 -14.89 10.20 10.35
C LYS A 58 -14.17 8.96 9.86
N MET A 59 -14.83 8.14 9.03
CA MET A 59 -14.24 6.92 8.46
C MET A 59 -13.08 7.23 7.51
N LEU A 60 -13.20 8.28 6.70
CA LEU A 60 -12.14 8.73 5.79
C LEU A 60 -10.89 9.15 6.57
N LYS A 61 -11.05 9.84 7.72
CA LYS A 61 -9.92 10.19 8.59
C LYS A 61 -9.22 8.94 9.11
N THR A 62 -9.98 7.96 9.58
CA THR A 62 -9.44 6.67 10.07
C THR A 62 -8.69 5.92 8.96
N LEU A 63 -9.23 5.85 7.74
CA LEU A 63 -8.60 5.15 6.62
C LEU A 63 -7.29 5.80 6.15
N ARG A 64 -7.16 7.12 6.29
CA ARG A 64 -5.95 7.86 5.92
C ARG A 64 -4.86 7.86 7.00
N GLY A 65 -5.05 7.10 8.09
CA GLY A 65 -4.10 7.01 9.20
C GLY A 65 -4.10 8.26 10.10
N GLY A 66 -5.21 9.00 10.13
CA GLY A 66 -5.37 10.12 11.05
C GLY A 66 -5.95 9.65 12.38
N ASP A 67 -5.08 9.43 13.37
CA ASP A 67 -5.47 9.46 14.79
C ASP A 67 -6.03 10.85 15.14
#